data_AF-A0A3D5Z071-F1
#
_entry.id   AF-A0A3D5Z071-F1
#
_cell.length_a   1.000
_cell.length_b   1.000
_cell.length_c   1.000
_cell.angle_alpha   90.00
_cell.angle_beta   90.00
_cell.angle_gamma   90.00
#
_symmetry.space_group_name_H-M   'P 1'
#
loop_
_entity.id
_entity.type
_entity.pdbx_description
1 polymer ?
#
loop_
_entity_poly.entity_id
_entity_poly.type
_entity_poly.pdbx_seq_one_letter_code
_entity_poly.pdbx_strand_id
1 'polypeptide(L)'
;MQCILREKLLIHSRKLTEISNIYQTDSSRFVDAYIKWIDEAENDLSVLRSPICILLQSEKSSLNSVLDGFLPNYIQADKSIRKIQKVVAAQSLERISKEIYVRIENIDNLFDQFNEKLCHSIAVLVSKEPEVFQRLQLNQKGVAIILEKLSMLPETIPMYNYLCAKLSSTDINYILMDILQKIVSNKFPPHKTSHTQY
;
A
#
# COMPACT_ATOMS: atom_id res chain seq x y z
N MET A 1 6.75 -7.20 -5.44
CA MET A 1 5.66 -6.33 -5.94
C MET A 1 5.08 -5.58 -4.76
N GLN A 2 5.72 -4.47 -4.40
CA GLN A 2 5.31 -3.64 -3.27
C GLN A 2 4.04 -2.85 -3.57
N CYS A 3 3.80 -2.47 -4.83
CA CYS A 3 2.61 -1.68 -5.21
C CYS A 3 1.31 -2.45 -4.97
N ILE A 4 1.26 -3.74 -5.36
CA ILE A 4 0.09 -4.59 -5.14
C ILE A 4 -0.15 -4.81 -3.64
N LEU A 5 0.93 -5.01 -2.87
CA LEU A 5 0.84 -5.14 -1.42
C LEU A 5 0.28 -3.88 -0.78
N ARG A 6 0.78 -2.71 -1.16
CA ARG A 6 0.29 -1.41 -0.70
C ARG A 6 -1.21 -1.24 -0.94
N GLU A 7 -1.70 -1.52 -2.15
CA GLU A 7 -3.12 -1.39 -2.48
C GLU A 7 -3.98 -2.35 -1.63
N LYS A 8 -3.53 -3.58 -1.43
CA LYS A 8 -4.22 -4.54 -0.54
C LYS A 8 -4.23 -4.06 0.90
N LEU A 9 -3.11 -3.55 1.42
CA LEU A 9 -3.03 -2.99 2.77
C LEU A 9 -3.95 -1.77 2.95
N LEU A 10 -4.05 -0.90 1.94
CA LEU A 10 -4.98 0.25 1.95
C LEU A 10 -6.46 -0.19 1.95
N ILE A 11 -6.80 -1.26 1.24
CA ILE A 11 -8.16 -1.82 1.30
C ILE A 11 -8.45 -2.33 2.71
N HIS A 12 -7.53 -3.07 3.32
CA HIS A 12 -7.73 -3.59 4.67
C HIS A 12 -7.71 -2.51 5.75
N SER A 13 -6.94 -1.42 5.59
CA SER A 13 -6.96 -0.30 6.54
C SER A 13 -8.31 0.42 6.57
N ARG A 14 -8.99 0.53 5.42
CA ARG A 14 -10.37 1.05 5.37
C ARG A 14 -11.35 0.12 6.10
N LYS A 15 -11.26 -1.19 5.85
CA LYS A 15 -12.09 -2.19 6.55
C LYS A 15 -11.87 -2.18 8.07
N LEU A 16 -10.64 -1.92 8.53
CA LEU A 16 -10.33 -1.77 9.96
C LEU A 16 -11.10 -0.61 10.60
N THR A 17 -11.28 0.51 9.88
CA THR A 17 -12.12 1.62 10.35
C THR A 17 -13.57 1.18 10.54
N GLU A 18 -14.11 0.40 9.60
CA GLU A 18 -15.48 -0.15 9.71
C GLU A 18 -15.63 -1.06 10.93
N ILE A 19 -14.66 -1.93 11.18
CA ILE A 19 -14.66 -2.85 12.33
C ILE A 19 -14.55 -2.08 13.66
N SER A 20 -13.72 -1.04 13.69
CA SER A 20 -13.64 -0.13 14.84
C SER A 20 -14.99 0.56 15.11
N ASN A 21 -15.72 0.96 14.07
CA ASN A 21 -17.05 1.53 14.23
C ASN A 21 -18.06 0.50 14.76
N ILE A 22 -17.97 -0.77 14.36
CA ILE A 22 -18.81 -1.85 14.92
C ILE A 22 -18.54 -2.02 16.42
N TYR A 23 -17.27 -1.93 16.87
CA TYR A 23 -16.95 -1.97 18.29
C TYR A 23 -17.70 -0.90 19.10
N GLN A 24 -17.82 0.31 18.54
CA GLN A 24 -18.48 1.45 19.19
C GLN A 24 -20.02 1.37 19.13
N THR A 25 -20.58 0.88 18.02
CA THR A 25 -22.02 0.97 17.72
C THR A 25 -22.79 -0.34 17.99
N ASP A 26 -22.19 -1.49 17.74
CA ASP A 26 -22.76 -2.82 17.98
C ASP A 26 -21.69 -3.79 18.49
N SER A 27 -21.34 -3.59 19.76
CA SER A 27 -20.34 -4.40 20.46
C SER A 27 -20.66 -5.90 20.46
N SER A 28 -21.90 -6.31 20.22
CA SER A 28 -22.29 -7.73 20.20
C SER A 28 -21.71 -8.47 18.99
N ARG A 29 -21.63 -7.80 17.84
CA ARG A 29 -21.14 -8.37 16.56
C ARG A 29 -19.65 -8.15 16.31
N PHE A 30 -19.00 -7.33 17.14
CA PHE A 30 -17.62 -6.93 16.94
C PHE A 30 -16.64 -8.10 16.78
N VAL A 31 -16.70 -9.10 17.67
CA VAL A 31 -15.76 -10.23 17.65
C VAL A 31 -15.93 -11.07 16.37
N ASP A 32 -17.16 -11.33 15.97
CA ASP A 32 -17.46 -12.09 14.74
C ASP A 32 -17.02 -11.33 13.49
N ALA A 33 -17.30 -10.03 13.44
CA ALA A 33 -16.87 -9.16 12.34
C ALA A 33 -15.34 -9.08 12.24
N TYR A 34 -14.67 -9.03 13.39
CA TYR A 34 -13.21 -9.02 13.47
C TYR A 34 -12.58 -10.34 13.00
N ILE A 35 -13.08 -11.49 13.45
CA ILE A 35 -12.60 -12.81 13.00
C ILE A 35 -12.80 -12.97 11.50
N LYS A 36 -14.00 -12.64 11.00
CA LYS A 36 -14.30 -12.69 9.56
C LYS A 36 -13.31 -11.84 8.75
N TRP A 37 -13.01 -10.64 9.23
CA TRP A 37 -12.04 -9.78 8.56
C TRP A 37 -10.62 -10.33 8.60
N ILE A 38 -10.18 -10.92 9.72
CA ILE A 38 -8.87 -11.59 9.78
C ILE A 38 -8.79 -12.66 8.68
N ASP A 39 -9.81 -13.51 8.55
CA ASP A 39 -9.83 -14.58 7.55
C ASP A 39 -9.74 -14.03 6.13
N GLU A 40 -10.49 -12.96 5.83
CA GLU A 40 -10.41 -12.26 4.56
C GLU A 40 -9.00 -11.68 4.31
N ALA A 41 -8.39 -11.07 5.33
CA ALA A 41 -7.07 -10.46 5.23
C ALA A 41 -5.95 -11.50 5.06
N GLU A 42 -6.02 -12.63 5.78
CA GLU A 42 -5.08 -13.74 5.63
C GLU A 42 -5.13 -14.30 4.21
N ASN A 43 -6.34 -14.53 3.68
CA ASN A 43 -6.52 -15.04 2.32
C ASN A 43 -5.95 -14.07 1.27
N ASP A 44 -6.26 -12.78 1.38
CA ASP A 44 -5.81 -11.76 0.42
C ASP A 44 -4.28 -11.53 0.47
N LEU A 45 -3.69 -11.54 1.66
CA LEU A 45 -2.28 -11.18 1.87
C LEU A 45 -1.32 -12.38 1.78
N SER A 46 -1.82 -13.61 1.98
CA SER A 46 -1.02 -14.83 1.89
C SER A 46 -0.46 -15.06 0.48
N VAL A 47 -1.23 -14.71 -0.56
CA VAL A 47 -0.81 -14.77 -1.96
C VAL A 47 0.43 -13.91 -2.22
N LEU A 48 0.58 -12.82 -1.46
CA LEU A 48 1.71 -11.89 -1.56
C LEU A 48 2.88 -12.25 -0.65
N ARG A 49 2.77 -13.36 0.11
CA ARG A 49 3.75 -13.81 1.13
C ARG A 49 4.12 -12.70 2.11
N SER A 50 3.14 -11.86 2.46
CA SER A 50 3.39 -10.72 3.35
C SER A 50 3.66 -11.23 4.78
N PRO A 51 4.72 -10.75 5.46
CA PRO A 51 5.00 -11.09 6.86
C PRO A 51 3.85 -10.76 7.82
N ILE A 52 2.96 -9.84 7.44
CA ILE A 52 1.78 -9.49 8.24
C ILE A 52 0.84 -10.67 8.45
N CYS A 53 0.85 -11.67 7.55
CA CYS A 53 0.03 -12.88 7.73
C CYS A 53 0.41 -13.64 9.00
N ILE A 54 1.69 -13.62 9.39
CA ILE A 54 2.17 -14.25 10.62
C ILE A 54 1.57 -13.53 11.84
N LEU A 55 1.51 -12.19 11.78
CA LEU A 55 0.85 -11.39 12.82
C LEU A 55 -0.64 -11.72 12.89
N LEU A 56 -1.35 -11.72 11.75
CA LEU A 56 -2.78 -12.06 11.70
C LEU A 56 -3.06 -13.43 12.31
N GLN A 57 -2.27 -14.44 11.95
CA GLN A 57 -2.42 -15.81 12.47
C GLN A 57 -2.15 -15.89 13.97
N SER A 58 -1.12 -15.19 14.46
CA SER A 58 -0.78 -15.13 15.88
C SER A 58 -1.92 -14.50 16.68
N GLU A 59 -2.46 -13.38 16.19
CA GLU A 59 -3.56 -12.65 16.82
C GLU A 59 -4.87 -13.45 16.81
N LYS A 60 -5.18 -14.13 15.70
CA LYS A 60 -6.30 -15.06 15.60
C LYS A 60 -6.17 -16.21 16.59
N SER A 61 -4.98 -16.80 16.69
CA SER A 61 -4.70 -17.88 17.63
C SER A 61 -4.87 -17.40 19.07
N SER A 62 -4.36 -16.21 19.40
CA SER A 62 -4.54 -15.58 20.72
C SER A 62 -6.03 -15.41 21.07
N LEU A 63 -6.85 -14.98 20.11
CA LEU A 63 -8.30 -14.81 20.31
C LEU A 63 -9.03 -16.15 20.50
N ASN A 64 -8.64 -17.18 19.75
CA ASN A 64 -9.23 -18.52 19.86
C ASN A 64 -8.87 -19.19 21.19
N SER A 65 -7.62 -19.05 21.64
CA SER A 65 -7.16 -19.62 22.92
C SER A 65 -7.94 -19.11 24.12
N VAL A 66 -8.58 -17.92 24.03
CA VAL A 66 -9.48 -17.42 25.08
C VAL A 66 -10.67 -18.36 25.31
N LEU A 67 -11.16 -19.03 24.27
CA LEU A 67 -12.22 -20.05 24.40
C LEU A 67 -11.72 -21.28 25.16
N ASP A 68 -10.44 -21.61 25.03
CA ASP A 68 -9.79 -22.72 25.72
C ASP A 68 -9.32 -22.36 27.15
N GLY A 69 -9.66 -21.15 27.62
CA GLY A 69 -9.35 -20.68 28.98
C GLY A 69 -8.00 -19.96 29.11
N PHE A 70 -7.31 -19.68 28.01
CA PHE A 70 -6.12 -18.82 28.03
C PHE A 70 -6.50 -17.38 28.38
N LEU A 71 -5.81 -16.84 29.38
CA LEU A 71 -5.96 -15.46 29.83
C LEU A 71 -4.65 -14.72 29.58
N PRO A 72 -4.62 -13.74 28.66
CA PRO A 72 -3.45 -12.89 28.50
C PRO A 72 -3.12 -12.14 29.80
N ASN A 73 -1.82 -11.95 30.09
CA ASN A 73 -1.32 -11.35 31.34
C ASN A 73 -1.90 -9.96 31.69
N TYR A 74 -2.44 -9.25 30.70
CA TYR A 74 -3.03 -7.93 30.86
C TYR A 74 -4.54 -7.96 31.20
N ILE A 75 -5.14 -9.15 31.33
CA ILE A 75 -6.57 -9.32 31.61
C ILE A 75 -6.75 -9.95 33.00
N GLN A 76 -7.63 -9.34 33.81
CA GLN A 76 -8.07 -9.90 35.09
C GLN A 76 -9.00 -11.11 34.88
N ALA A 77 -8.79 -12.16 35.66
CA ALA A 77 -9.51 -13.44 35.57
C ALA A 77 -11.03 -13.33 35.85
N ASP A 78 -11.48 -12.25 36.49
CA ASP A 78 -12.87 -12.11 36.96
C ASP A 78 -13.88 -11.70 35.87
N LYS A 79 -13.45 -11.63 34.61
CA LYS A 79 -14.30 -11.21 33.48
C LYS A 79 -14.88 -12.43 32.76
N SER A 80 -16.13 -12.33 32.31
CA SER A 80 -16.73 -13.32 31.41
C SER A 80 -15.91 -13.49 30.12
N ILE A 81 -15.79 -14.72 29.60
CA ILE A 81 -15.09 -15.06 28.34
C ILE A 81 -15.43 -14.09 27.20
N ARG A 82 -16.71 -13.74 27.00
CA ARG A 82 -17.14 -12.78 25.97
C ARG A 82 -16.52 -11.39 26.12
N LYS A 83 -16.36 -10.90 27.36
CA LYS A 83 -15.71 -9.60 27.63
C LYS A 83 -14.20 -9.69 27.40
N ILE A 84 -13.59 -10.83 27.75
CA ILE A 84 -12.17 -11.10 27.51
C ILE A 84 -11.89 -11.08 26.00
N GLN A 85 -12.63 -11.85 25.20
CA GLN A 85 -12.48 -11.89 23.74
C GLN A 85 -12.61 -10.50 23.10
N LYS A 86 -13.57 -9.67 23.56
CA LYS A 86 -13.71 -8.30 23.08
C LYS A 86 -12.47 -7.46 23.35
N VAL A 87 -11.91 -7.55 24.56
CA VAL A 87 -10.69 -6.80 24.92
C VAL A 87 -9.50 -7.29 24.10
N VAL A 88 -9.34 -8.60 23.94
CA VAL A 88 -8.28 -9.20 23.11
C VAL A 88 -8.41 -8.73 21.66
N ALA A 89 -9.61 -8.84 21.07
CA ALA A 89 -9.87 -8.40 19.71
C ALA A 89 -9.64 -6.89 19.52
N ALA A 90 -10.02 -6.04 20.49
CA ALA A 90 -9.80 -4.60 20.41
C ALA A 90 -8.31 -4.23 20.47
N GLN A 91 -7.54 -4.84 21.38
CA GLN A 91 -6.09 -4.62 21.44
C GLN A 91 -5.38 -5.15 20.20
N SER A 92 -5.85 -6.28 19.70
CA SER A 92 -5.30 -6.88 18.49
C SER A 92 -5.59 -6.03 17.25
N LEU A 93 -6.81 -5.49 17.13
CA LEU A 93 -7.19 -4.52 16.11
C LEU A 93 -6.24 -3.31 16.11
N GLU A 94 -5.94 -2.76 17.28
CA GLU A 94 -5.00 -1.63 17.41
C GLU A 94 -3.59 -2.00 16.95
N ARG A 95 -3.08 -3.17 17.38
CA ARG A 95 -1.74 -3.65 17.01
C ARG A 95 -1.62 -3.89 15.51
N ILE A 96 -2.58 -4.59 14.92
CA ILE A 96 -2.57 -4.89 13.48
C ILE A 96 -2.73 -3.60 12.67
N SER A 97 -3.59 -2.69 13.12
CA SER A 97 -3.76 -1.37 12.49
C SER A 97 -2.43 -0.62 12.43
N LYS A 98 -1.71 -0.51 13.56
CA LYS A 98 -0.38 0.12 13.62
C LYS A 98 0.60 -0.54 12.64
N GLU A 99 0.68 -1.87 12.63
CA GLU A 99 1.57 -2.59 11.70
C GLU A 99 1.19 -2.33 10.23
N ILE A 100 -0.10 -2.34 9.88
CA ILE A 100 -0.56 -2.03 8.52
C ILE A 100 -0.12 -0.62 8.11
N TYR A 101 -0.34 0.38 8.95
CA TYR A 101 0.04 1.77 8.65
C TYR A 101 1.55 1.92 8.50
N VAL A 102 2.34 1.34 9.40
CA VAL A 102 3.81 1.34 9.31
C VAL A 102 4.28 0.69 8.01
N ARG A 103 3.64 -0.40 7.57
CA ARG A 103 3.99 -1.06 6.31
C ARG A 103 3.64 -0.21 5.09
N ILE A 104 2.48 0.44 5.08
CA ILE A 104 2.08 1.37 4.02
C ILE A 104 3.11 2.52 3.94
N GLU A 105 3.41 3.16 5.07
CA GLU A 105 4.38 4.26 5.15
C GLU A 105 5.77 3.84 4.65
N ASN A 106 6.24 2.66 5.03
CA ASN A 106 7.52 2.14 4.54
C ASN A 106 7.53 1.93 3.02
N ILE A 107 6.43 1.46 2.43
CA ILE A 107 6.32 1.30 0.97
C ILE A 107 6.24 2.68 0.29
N ASP A 108 5.47 3.62 0.85
CA ASP A 108 5.37 4.99 0.34
C ASP A 108 6.74 5.69 0.35
N ASN A 109 7.46 5.65 1.47
CA ASN A 109 8.80 6.20 1.59
C ASN A 109 9.79 5.55 0.60
N LEU A 110 9.70 4.24 0.40
CA LEU A 110 10.49 3.53 -0.61
C LEU A 110 10.17 4.06 -2.02
N PHE A 111 8.89 4.20 -2.34
CA PHE A 111 8.44 4.69 -3.64
C PHE A 111 8.85 6.13 -3.88
N ASP A 112 8.77 7.02 -2.89
CA ASP A 112 9.20 8.41 -3.02
C ASP A 112 10.69 8.52 -3.33
N GLN A 113 11.53 7.73 -2.65
CA GLN A 113 12.98 7.68 -2.94
C GLN A 113 13.28 7.24 -4.37
N PHE A 114 12.53 6.27 -4.90
CA PHE A 114 12.71 5.81 -6.28
C PHE A 114 12.05 6.72 -7.30
N ASN A 115 10.96 7.39 -6.94
CA ASN A 115 10.28 8.39 -7.75
C ASN A 115 11.25 9.54 -8.05
N GLU A 116 11.95 10.04 -7.03
CA GLU A 116 12.96 11.07 -7.21
C GLU A 116 14.07 10.64 -8.19
N LYS A 117 14.61 9.43 -8.03
CA LYS A 117 15.66 8.88 -8.92
C LYS A 117 15.18 8.70 -10.36
N LEU A 118 13.96 8.21 -10.53
CA LEU A 118 13.32 8.08 -11.84
C LEU A 118 13.08 9.45 -12.47
N CYS A 119 12.59 10.45 -11.71
CA CYS A 119 12.41 11.82 -12.20
C CYS A 119 13.72 12.42 -12.71
N HIS A 120 14.83 12.25 -11.99
CA HIS A 120 16.15 12.69 -12.45
C HIS A 120 16.57 12.00 -13.76
N SER A 121 16.38 10.67 -13.85
CA SER A 121 16.72 9.90 -15.05
C SER A 121 15.88 10.33 -16.26
N ILE A 122 14.59 10.58 -16.02
CA ILE A 122 13.64 11.09 -17.01
C ILE A 122 14.04 12.49 -17.45
N ALA A 123 14.44 13.39 -16.55
CA ALA A 123 14.89 14.73 -16.91
C ALA A 123 16.12 14.72 -17.82
N VAL A 124 17.07 13.81 -17.56
CA VAL A 124 18.21 13.56 -18.46
C VAL A 124 17.72 13.09 -19.82
N LEU A 125 16.81 12.11 -19.86
CA LEU A 125 16.24 11.60 -21.11
C LEU A 125 15.50 12.69 -21.89
N VAL A 126 14.65 13.50 -21.23
CA VAL A 126 13.95 14.64 -21.85
C VAL A 126 14.93 15.61 -22.51
N SER A 127 16.07 15.86 -21.84
CA SER A 127 17.09 16.80 -22.34
C SER A 127 17.86 16.26 -23.55
N LYS A 128 18.02 14.94 -23.65
CA LYS A 128 18.79 14.28 -24.72
C LYS A 128 17.92 13.84 -25.90
N GLU A 129 16.71 13.36 -25.62
CA GLU A 129 15.76 12.86 -26.60
C GLU A 129 14.36 13.49 -26.41
N PRO A 130 14.20 14.80 -26.64
CA PRO A 130 12.93 15.50 -26.39
C PRO A 130 11.75 14.96 -27.22
N GLU A 131 12.03 14.41 -28.41
CA GLU A 131 11.03 13.85 -29.31
C GLU A 131 10.26 12.67 -28.71
N VAL A 132 10.90 11.88 -27.84
CA VAL A 132 10.27 10.73 -27.15
C VAL A 132 9.08 11.21 -26.32
N PHE A 133 9.21 12.37 -25.68
CA PHE A 133 8.15 12.94 -24.83
C PHE A 133 7.09 13.73 -25.61
N GLN A 134 7.32 14.05 -26.87
CA GLN A 134 6.30 14.65 -27.74
C GLN A 134 5.30 13.60 -28.24
N ARG A 135 5.75 12.36 -28.43
CA ARG A 135 4.94 11.24 -28.91
C ARG A 135 4.51 10.28 -27.80
N LEU A 136 4.80 10.62 -26.55
CA LEU A 136 4.56 9.76 -25.41
C LEU A 136 3.05 9.53 -25.19
N GLN A 137 2.67 8.26 -25.14
CA GLN A 137 1.31 7.85 -24.77
C GLN A 137 1.25 7.53 -23.27
N LEU A 138 0.20 7.99 -22.58
CA LEU A 138 -0.07 7.63 -21.18
C LEU A 138 -0.64 6.21 -21.05
N ASN A 139 0.16 5.21 -21.39
CA ASN A 139 -0.20 3.80 -21.29
C ASN A 139 1.05 2.92 -21.09
N GLN A 140 0.84 1.62 -20.94
CA GLN A 140 1.94 0.65 -20.74
C GLN A 140 2.97 0.65 -21.88
N LYS A 141 2.55 0.96 -23.12
CA LYS A 141 3.49 1.07 -24.25
C LYS A 141 4.40 2.28 -24.08
N GLY A 142 3.86 3.42 -23.65
CA GLY A 142 4.68 4.61 -23.34
C GLY A 142 5.67 4.38 -22.22
N VAL A 143 5.25 3.69 -21.15
CA VAL A 143 6.14 3.28 -20.04
C VAL A 143 7.28 2.39 -20.56
N ALA A 144 6.98 1.40 -21.40
CA ALA A 144 7.98 0.50 -21.97
C ALA A 144 9.01 1.25 -22.85
N ILE A 145 8.54 2.19 -23.69
CA ILE A 145 9.42 3.03 -24.53
C ILE A 145 10.37 3.85 -23.65
N ILE A 146 9.88 4.47 -22.58
CA ILE A 146 10.73 5.27 -21.68
C ILE A 146 11.77 4.38 -21.00
N LEU A 147 11.39 3.20 -20.50
CA LEU A 147 12.34 2.27 -19.89
C LEU A 147 13.40 1.78 -20.86
N GLU A 148 13.01 1.43 -22.09
CA GLU A 148 13.96 1.06 -23.15
C GLU A 148 14.96 2.18 -23.39
N LYS A 149 14.49 3.43 -23.53
CA LYS A 149 15.36 4.57 -23.74
C LYS A 149 16.30 4.83 -22.56
N LEU A 150 15.82 4.74 -21.32
CA LEU A 150 16.67 4.85 -20.13
C LEU A 150 17.78 3.78 -20.09
N SER A 151 17.54 2.61 -20.67
CA SER A 151 18.53 1.53 -20.77
C SER A 151 19.57 1.71 -21.88
N MET A 152 19.34 2.64 -22.81
CA MET A 152 20.21 2.87 -23.97
C MET A 152 21.10 4.11 -23.82
N LEU A 153 20.69 5.10 -23.02
CA LEU A 153 21.48 6.33 -22.82
C LEU A 153 22.62 6.11 -21.81
N PRO A 154 23.89 6.35 -22.18
CA PRO A 154 25.04 6.18 -21.29
C PRO A 154 24.89 6.86 -19.92
N GLU A 155 24.28 8.04 -19.89
CA GLU A 155 24.07 8.83 -18.68
C GLU A 155 23.02 8.23 -17.73
N THR A 156 22.07 7.44 -18.24
CA THR A 156 20.98 6.86 -17.44
C THR A 156 21.16 5.36 -17.16
N ILE A 157 22.01 4.65 -17.92
CA ILE A 157 22.27 3.20 -17.75
C ILE A 157 22.60 2.82 -16.30
N PRO A 158 23.50 3.51 -15.56
CA PRO A 158 23.81 3.12 -14.19
C PRO A 158 22.60 3.18 -13.26
N MET A 159 21.76 4.21 -13.42
CA MET A 159 20.54 4.36 -12.62
C MET A 159 19.46 3.35 -13.03
N TYR A 160 19.30 3.11 -14.33
CA TYR A 160 18.40 2.07 -14.84
C TYR A 160 18.74 0.69 -14.25
N ASN A 161 20.02 0.30 -14.30
CA ASN A 161 20.48 -0.96 -13.73
C ASN A 161 20.27 -1.02 -12.21
N TYR A 162 20.53 0.08 -11.50
CA TYR A 162 20.27 0.18 -10.07
C TYR A 162 18.79 -0.02 -9.74
N LEU A 163 17.88 0.60 -10.51
CA LEU A 163 16.44 0.47 -10.33
C LEU A 163 15.97 -0.97 -10.58
N CYS A 164 16.40 -1.58 -11.69
CA CYS A 164 16.06 -2.98 -12.02
C CYS A 164 16.61 -3.99 -11.01
N ALA A 165 17.72 -3.68 -10.32
CA ALA A 165 18.25 -4.52 -9.26
C ALA A 165 17.50 -4.37 -7.92
N LYS A 166 16.85 -3.23 -7.68
CA LYS A 166 16.18 -2.92 -6.40
C LYS A 166 14.66 -3.09 -6.42
N LEU A 167 14.04 -2.94 -7.58
CA LEU A 167 12.60 -2.98 -7.74
C LEU A 167 12.18 -4.06 -8.73
N SER A 168 10.99 -4.61 -8.51
CA SER A 168 10.36 -5.45 -9.53
C SER A 168 9.90 -4.60 -10.71
N SER A 169 9.82 -5.18 -11.90
CA SER A 169 9.33 -4.48 -13.10
C SER A 169 7.93 -3.89 -12.89
N THR A 170 7.07 -4.57 -12.14
CA THR A 170 5.73 -4.08 -11.76
C THR A 170 5.81 -2.80 -10.94
N ASP A 171 6.73 -2.73 -9.97
CA ASP A 171 6.90 -1.54 -9.12
C ASP A 171 7.50 -0.38 -9.91
N ILE A 172 8.46 -0.66 -10.80
CA ILE A 172 9.04 0.34 -11.71
C ILE A 172 7.96 0.93 -12.63
N ASN A 173 7.14 0.07 -13.24
CA ASN A 173 6.05 0.50 -14.13
C ASN A 173 5.01 1.33 -13.38
N TYR A 174 4.70 0.96 -12.14
CA TYR A 174 3.77 1.70 -11.29
C TYR A 174 4.27 3.13 -11.02
N ILE A 175 5.52 3.27 -10.57
CA ILE A 175 6.12 4.59 -10.28
C ILE A 175 6.25 5.40 -11.57
N LEU A 176 6.72 4.78 -12.65
CA LEU A 176 6.91 5.47 -13.93
C LEU A 176 5.59 5.98 -14.49
N MET A 177 4.51 5.20 -14.40
CA MET A 177 3.18 5.64 -14.83
C MET A 177 2.72 6.90 -14.07
N ASP A 178 2.90 6.93 -12.75
CA ASP A 178 2.59 8.11 -11.92
C ASP A 178 3.39 9.34 -12.35
N ILE A 179 4.69 9.19 -12.60
CA ILE A 179 5.54 10.28 -13.09
C ILE A 179 5.07 10.77 -14.47
N LEU A 180 4.79 9.87 -15.40
CA LEU A 180 4.36 10.25 -16.74
C LEU A 180 3.00 10.97 -16.71
N GLN A 181 2.07 10.52 -15.87
CA GLN A 181 0.79 11.21 -15.65
C GLN A 181 1.01 12.64 -15.14
N LYS A 182 1.91 12.85 -14.17
CA LYS A 182 2.26 14.18 -13.68
C LYS A 182 2.87 15.06 -14.76
N ILE A 183 3.79 14.52 -15.57
CA ILE A 183 4.43 15.26 -16.67
C ILE A 183 3.40 15.71 -17.72
N VAL A 184 2.50 14.82 -18.13
CA VAL A 184 1.48 15.16 -19.14
C VAL A 184 0.44 16.13 -18.58
N SER A 185 0.03 15.96 -17.32
CA SER A 185 -0.90 16.88 -16.66
C SER A 185 -0.33 18.31 -16.55
N ASN A 186 0.99 18.44 -16.34
CA ASN A 186 1.66 19.74 -16.31
C ASN A 186 1.85 20.36 -17.71
N LYS A 187 1.90 19.55 -18.79
CA LYS A 187 1.96 20.06 -20.16
C LYS A 187 0.61 20.64 -20.64
N PHE A 188 -0.50 20.21 -20.05
CA PHE A 188 -1.85 20.70 -20.35
C PHE A 188 -2.54 21.13 -19.06
N PRO A 189 -2.15 22.27 -18.45
CA PRO A 189 -2.85 22.77 -17.28
C PRO A 189 -4.34 22.96 -17.65
N PRO A 190 -5.28 22.60 -16.76
CA PRO A 190 -6.69 22.82 -17.02
C PRO A 190 -6.88 24.31 -17.34
N HIS A 191 -7.46 24.60 -18.51
CA HIS A 191 -7.86 25.95 -18.86
C HIS A 191 -8.62 26.52 -17.67
N LYS A 192 -8.05 27.54 -17.01
CA LYS A 192 -8.82 28.39 -16.10
C LYS A 192 -9.98 28.91 -16.94
N THR A 193 -11.17 28.35 -16.76
CA THR A 193 -12.41 28.96 -17.21
C THR A 193 -12.50 30.26 -16.45
N SER A 194 -12.06 31.34 -17.09
CA SER A 194 -12.34 32.70 -16.69
C SER A 194 -13.87 32.79 -16.55
N HIS A 195 -14.37 32.74 -15.32
CA HIS A 195 -15.73 33.18 -15.06
C HIS A 195 -15.75 34.69 -15.31
N THR A 196 -16.11 35.03 -16.54
CA THR A 196 -16.55 36.37 -16.90
C THR A 196 -17.78 36.67 -16.04
N GLN A 197 -17.62 37.64 -15.16
CA GLN A 197 -18.70 38.24 -14.39
C GLN A 197 -19.78 38.77 -15.35
N TYR A 198 -21.03 38.44 -15.06
CA TYR A 198 -22.20 39.24 -15.41
C TYR A 198 -23.09 39.33 -14.18
#